data_AF-A0A2E5MVC6-F1
#
_entry.id   AF-A0A2E5MVC6-F1
#
_cell.length_a   1.000
_cell.length_b   1.000
_cell.length_c   1.000
_cell.angle_alpha   90.00
_cell.angle_beta   90.00
_cell.angle_gamma   90.00
#
_symmetry.space_group_name_H-M   'P 1'
#
loop_
_entity.id
_entity.type
_entity.pdbx_description
1 polymer ?
#
loop_
_entity_poly.entity_id
_entity_poly.type
_entity_poly.pdbx_seq_one_letter_code
_entity_poly.pdbx_strand_id
1 'polypeptide(L)'
;MKDKHTTAEILRWYLYSGVDETIGEVPQNRFINVNLKEDTPTKKEQINNSSKIISQGSVMTETSLQEACKIAAAAKSVEELKNTLLNYAGCSLRKTATNLVFGDGNPKANIVLLGESPGAEEDRSGLPFVGPGGQLLDKMLASIGLDRNKVFLSNTVFWRPPGSRTPTAQETGICIPFVERLLELIDPEILIILGGAAAKSLLAKTAAVSRLRGKWYTYSTPMLSRPIQATVVFHPDYLLSSPVHKRNTWQDLLMIREKLKSIGLN
;
A
#
# COMPACT_ATOMS: atom_id res chain seq x y z
N MET A 1 -20.59 19.11 -47.21
CA MET A 1 -19.42 20.02 -47.26
C MET A 1 -18.40 19.46 -46.27
N LYS A 2 -17.19 19.11 -46.74
CA LYS A 2 -16.14 18.55 -45.88
C LYS A 2 -15.43 19.71 -45.19
N ASP A 3 -15.66 19.90 -43.90
CA ASP A 3 -14.85 20.80 -43.08
C ASP A 3 -13.43 20.26 -43.02
N LYS A 4 -12.56 20.85 -43.84
CA LYS A 4 -11.13 20.58 -43.81
C LYS A 4 -10.56 21.47 -42.72
N HIS A 5 -10.38 20.91 -41.53
CA HIS A 5 -9.53 21.54 -40.53
C HIS A 5 -8.17 21.85 -41.13
N THR A 6 -7.71 23.08 -40.90
CA THR A 6 -6.38 23.47 -41.33
C THR A 6 -5.33 22.78 -40.47
N THR A 7 -4.15 22.50 -41.04
CA THR A 7 -3.04 21.85 -40.33
C THR A 7 -2.69 22.55 -39.01
N ALA A 8 -2.86 23.87 -38.95
CA ALA A 8 -2.64 24.67 -37.74
C ALA A 8 -3.65 24.37 -36.62
N GLU A 9 -4.92 24.11 -36.95
CA GLU A 9 -5.97 23.78 -35.98
C GLU A 9 -5.71 22.39 -35.38
N ILE A 10 -5.26 21.45 -36.20
CA ILE A 10 -4.89 20.10 -35.79
C ILE A 10 -3.70 20.15 -34.83
N LEU A 11 -2.65 20.92 -35.15
CA LEU A 11 -1.48 21.08 -34.28
C LEU A 11 -1.82 21.72 -32.92
N ARG A 12 -2.71 22.73 -32.91
CA ARG A 12 -3.19 23.32 -31.65
C ARG A 12 -3.96 22.32 -30.80
N TRP A 13 -4.78 21.48 -31.42
CA TRP A 13 -5.52 20.44 -30.71
C TRP A 13 -4.58 19.43 -30.04
N TYR A 14 -3.51 19.02 -30.72
CA TYR A 14 -2.50 18.12 -30.12
C TYR A 14 -1.79 18.74 -28.92
N LEU A 15 -1.42 20.03 -29.01
CA LEU A 15 -0.84 20.76 -27.88
C LEU A 15 -1.81 20.84 -26.69
N TYR A 16 -3.10 21.15 -26.93
CA TYR A 16 -4.11 21.17 -25.86
C TYR A 16 -4.40 19.79 -25.28
N SER A 17 -4.19 18.74 -26.07
CA SER A 17 -4.35 17.34 -25.63
C SER A 17 -3.13 16.81 -24.88
N GLY A 18 -2.11 17.66 -24.63
CA GLY A 18 -0.94 17.31 -23.84
C GLY A 18 0.11 16.50 -24.59
N VAL A 19 0.08 16.51 -25.93
CA VAL A 19 1.15 15.90 -26.75
C VAL A 19 2.36 16.81 -26.72
N ASP A 20 3.43 16.34 -26.08
CA ASP A 20 4.69 17.05 -25.86
C ASP A 20 5.83 16.58 -26.76
N GLU A 21 5.74 15.37 -27.33
CA GLU A 21 6.70 14.83 -28.29
C GLU A 21 6.00 14.08 -29.43
N THR A 22 6.45 14.31 -30.67
CA THR A 22 6.02 13.50 -31.82
C THR A 22 7.03 12.39 -32.07
N ILE A 23 6.69 11.16 -31.69
CA ILE A 23 7.51 9.99 -32.01
C ILE A 23 7.23 9.61 -33.47
N GLY A 24 8.23 9.73 -34.33
CA GLY A 24 8.12 9.28 -35.73
C GLY A 24 7.92 7.76 -35.80
N GLU A 25 7.29 7.27 -36.87
CA GLU A 25 7.01 5.84 -37.03
C GLU A 25 8.27 4.97 -37.23
N VAL A 26 9.42 5.60 -37.49
CA VAL A 26 10.70 4.92 -37.67
C VAL A 26 11.48 4.92 -36.36
N PRO A 27 11.82 3.75 -35.78
CA PRO A 27 12.61 3.69 -34.56
C PRO A 27 14.01 4.28 -34.78
N GLN A 28 14.37 5.27 -33.96
CA GLN A 28 15.68 5.92 -33.99
C GLN A 28 16.68 5.14 -33.14
N ASN A 29 17.76 4.64 -33.78
CA ASN A 29 18.82 3.92 -33.09
C ASN A 29 19.81 4.91 -32.43
N ARG A 30 19.62 5.15 -31.13
CA ARG A 30 20.46 6.04 -30.31
C ARG A 30 21.85 5.49 -29.98
N PHE A 31 22.19 4.27 -30.41
CA PHE A 31 23.53 3.68 -30.25
C PHE A 31 24.46 3.95 -31.44
N ILE A 32 23.96 4.58 -32.51
CA ILE A 32 24.80 5.05 -33.60
C ILE A 32 25.37 6.40 -33.16
N ASN A 33 26.68 6.43 -32.87
CA ASN A 33 27.42 7.65 -32.61
C ASN A 33 27.35 8.57 -33.83
N VAL A 34 26.39 9.49 -33.82
CA VAL A 34 26.46 10.69 -34.66
C VAL A 34 27.52 11.57 -34.04
N ASN A 35 28.59 11.81 -34.81
CA ASN A 35 29.68 12.70 -34.43
C ASN A 35 29.15 14.14 -34.36
N LEU A 36 28.57 14.49 -33.22
CA LEU A 36 28.21 15.86 -32.87
C LEU A 36 29.52 16.57 -32.55
N LYS A 37 29.87 17.57 -33.36
CA LYS A 37 30.96 18.50 -33.04
C LYS A 37 30.74 19.02 -31.62
N GLU A 38 31.71 18.76 -30.76
CA GLU A 38 31.74 19.24 -29.38
C GLU A 38 31.86 20.76 -29.40
N ASP A 39 30.77 21.45 -29.07
CA ASP A 39 30.86 22.82 -28.58
C ASP A 39 31.38 22.77 -27.14
N THR A 40 32.58 23.32 -26.99
CA THR A 40 33.35 23.49 -25.75
C THR A 40 32.48 23.92 -24.56
N PRO A 41 32.59 23.30 -23.38
CA PRO A 41 31.80 23.69 -22.22
C PRO A 41 32.30 25.00 -21.61
N THR A 42 31.49 26.05 -21.69
CA THR A 42 31.67 27.27 -20.89
C THR A 42 31.48 26.93 -19.41
N LYS A 43 32.53 27.18 -18.63
CA LYS A 43 32.65 27.02 -17.18
C LYS A 43 31.41 27.58 -16.45
N LYS A 44 30.58 26.71 -15.87
CA LYS A 44 29.54 27.14 -14.91
C LYS A 44 30.19 27.40 -13.55
N GLU A 45 30.19 28.66 -13.14
CA GLU A 45 30.47 29.05 -11.76
C GLU A 45 29.49 28.36 -10.81
N GLN A 46 30.04 27.79 -9.74
CA GLN A 46 29.28 27.26 -8.62
C GLN A 46 28.69 28.44 -7.84
N ILE A 47 27.39 28.68 -8.02
CA ILE A 47 26.62 29.48 -7.07
C ILE A 47 26.27 28.55 -5.91
N ASN A 48 27.14 28.57 -4.90
CA ASN A 48 26.83 28.10 -3.56
C ASN A 48 25.76 29.00 -2.95
N ASN A 49 24.49 28.65 -3.10
CA ASN A 49 23.43 29.13 -2.21
C ASN A 49 22.88 27.94 -1.41
N SER A 50 23.69 27.50 -0.46
CA SER A 50 23.20 26.92 0.78
C SER A 50 22.39 27.99 1.52
N SER A 51 21.08 27.96 1.39
CA SER A 51 20.17 28.75 2.20
C SER A 51 19.00 27.87 2.63
N LYS A 52 19.14 27.36 3.86
CA LYS A 52 18.09 26.95 4.80
C LYS A 52 16.67 26.93 4.24
N ILE A 53 16.18 25.74 3.90
CA ILE A 53 14.74 25.44 3.93
C ILE A 53 14.54 24.45 5.08
N ILE A 54 14.46 24.98 6.30
CA ILE A 54 13.94 24.25 7.45
C ILE A 54 12.99 25.21 8.17
N SER A 55 11.84 24.67 8.59
CA SER A 55 10.96 25.14 9.69
C SER A 55 9.56 25.68 9.38
N GLN A 56 8.84 25.15 8.39
CA GLN A 56 7.36 25.32 8.38
C GLN A 56 6.54 24.05 8.10
N GLY A 57 7.11 22.99 7.51
CA GLY A 57 6.36 21.75 7.20
C GLY A 57 6.28 20.69 8.32
N SER A 58 7.22 20.70 9.28
CA SER A 58 7.32 19.65 10.32
C SER A 58 6.30 19.78 11.44
N VAL A 59 5.88 21.01 11.76
CA VAL A 59 4.98 21.27 12.90
C VAL A 59 3.57 20.79 12.61
N MET A 60 3.07 20.97 11.38
CA MET A 60 1.72 20.49 11.00
C MET A 60 1.62 18.96 10.99
N THR A 61 2.70 18.26 10.63
CA THR A 61 2.72 16.78 10.61
C THR A 61 2.72 16.17 12.00
N GLU A 62 3.46 16.73 12.96
CA GLU A 62 3.51 16.23 14.33
C GLU A 62 2.15 16.38 15.04
N THR A 63 1.48 17.52 14.88
CA THR A 63 0.14 17.74 15.43
C THR A 63 -0.88 16.76 14.84
N SER A 64 -0.84 16.52 13.53
CA SER A 64 -1.76 15.58 12.87
C SER A 64 -1.57 14.13 13.32
N LEU A 65 -0.32 13.72 13.61
CA LEU A 65 -0.01 12.38 14.10
C LEU A 65 -0.45 12.21 15.57
N GLN A 66 -0.20 13.22 16.41
CA GLN A 66 -0.65 13.21 17.81
C GLN A 66 -2.17 13.13 17.91
N GLU A 67 -2.88 13.87 17.04
CA GLU A 67 -4.34 13.80 16.95
C GLU A 67 -4.81 12.40 16.50
N ALA A 68 -4.17 11.81 15.48
CA ALA A 68 -4.47 10.44 15.05
C ALA A 68 -4.30 9.42 16.18
N CYS A 69 -3.19 9.49 16.93
CA CYS A 69 -2.96 8.61 18.08
C CYS A 69 -4.03 8.77 19.17
N LYS A 70 -4.40 10.01 19.51
CA LYS A 70 -5.42 10.30 20.53
C LYS A 70 -6.79 9.77 20.12
N ILE A 71 -7.16 10.00 18.86
CA ILE A 71 -8.44 9.57 18.29
C ILE A 71 -8.50 8.04 18.22
N ALA A 72 -7.44 7.39 17.74
CA ALA A 72 -7.36 5.94 17.67
C ALA A 72 -7.46 5.31 19.08
N ALA A 73 -6.70 5.82 20.05
CA ALA A 73 -6.71 5.31 21.42
C ALA A 73 -8.07 5.39 22.11
N ALA A 74 -8.93 6.34 21.72
CA ALA A 74 -10.25 6.52 22.30
C ALA A 74 -11.26 5.40 21.93
N ALA A 75 -11.08 4.76 20.77
CA ALA A 75 -12.00 3.73 20.30
C ALA A 75 -11.94 2.46 21.17
N LYS A 76 -13.08 1.96 21.64
CA LYS A 76 -13.18 0.78 22.52
C LYS A 76 -13.62 -0.49 21.81
N SER A 77 -14.04 -0.38 20.55
CA SER A 77 -14.46 -1.51 19.73
C SER A 77 -14.04 -1.32 18.28
N VAL A 78 -13.96 -2.42 17.53
CA VAL A 78 -13.64 -2.40 16.08
C VAL A 78 -14.65 -1.54 15.30
N GLU A 79 -15.92 -1.56 15.70
CA GLU A 79 -16.98 -0.77 15.08
C GLU A 79 -16.86 0.73 15.41
N GLU A 80 -16.52 1.07 16.65
CA GLU A 80 -16.24 2.46 17.03
C GLU A 80 -15.01 3.00 16.29
N LEU A 81 -13.98 2.18 16.09
CA LEU A 81 -12.79 2.54 15.32
C LEU A 81 -13.14 2.81 13.85
N LYS A 82 -14.00 1.97 13.24
CA LYS A 82 -14.54 2.19 11.89
C LYS A 82 -15.29 3.52 11.79
N ASN A 83 -16.21 3.79 12.73
CA ASN A 83 -16.98 5.04 12.77
C ASN A 83 -16.09 6.27 12.97
N THR A 84 -15.03 6.12 13.74
CA THR A 84 -14.01 7.15 13.94
C THR A 84 -13.29 7.47 12.63
N LEU A 85 -12.83 6.45 11.90
CA LEU A 85 -12.17 6.61 10.61
C LEU A 85 -13.10 7.19 9.53
N LEU A 86 -14.39 6.83 9.54
CA LEU A 86 -15.39 7.43 8.63
C LEU A 86 -15.46 8.95 8.79
N ASN A 87 -15.27 9.46 10.00
CA ASN A 87 -15.34 10.89 10.31
C ASN A 87 -13.97 11.58 10.31
N TYR A 88 -12.86 10.83 10.31
CA TYR A 88 -11.51 11.37 10.41
C TYR A 88 -11.08 12.16 9.16
N ALA A 89 -10.78 13.45 9.31
CA ALA A 89 -10.42 14.34 8.20
C ALA A 89 -8.90 14.56 8.03
N GLY A 90 -8.08 13.97 8.90
CA GLY A 90 -6.63 14.21 8.93
C GLY A 90 -5.82 13.48 7.86
N CYS A 91 -6.42 12.55 7.11
CA CYS A 91 -5.75 11.84 6.02
C CYS A 91 -6.07 12.48 4.66
N SER A 92 -5.03 12.84 3.89
CA SER A 92 -5.17 13.40 2.53
C SER A 92 -5.88 12.44 1.57
N LEU A 93 -5.68 11.13 1.73
CA LEU A 93 -6.25 10.10 0.87
C LEU A 93 -7.78 10.07 0.89
N ARG A 94 -8.40 10.50 1.99
CA ARG A 94 -9.86 10.60 2.10
C ARG A 94 -10.46 11.58 1.09
N LYS A 95 -9.72 12.61 0.68
CA LYS A 95 -10.19 13.61 -0.30
C LYS A 95 -10.29 13.05 -1.72
N THR A 96 -9.57 11.98 -2.00
CA THR A 96 -9.44 11.40 -3.34
C THR A 96 -10.11 10.04 -3.49
N ALA A 97 -10.27 9.30 -2.40
CA ALA A 97 -10.93 8.01 -2.38
C ALA A 97 -12.45 8.17 -2.37
N THR A 98 -13.14 7.17 -2.91
CA THR A 98 -14.61 7.12 -2.97
C THR A 98 -15.18 6.62 -1.65
N ASN A 99 -14.63 5.53 -1.12
CA ASN A 99 -15.11 4.92 0.12
C ASN A 99 -13.97 4.66 1.11
N LEU A 100 -14.33 4.53 2.37
CA LEU A 100 -13.46 3.95 3.39
C LEU A 100 -13.44 2.43 3.20
N VAL A 101 -12.24 1.86 3.06
CA VAL A 101 -12.01 0.41 3.06
C VAL A 101 -11.38 0.03 4.39
N PHE A 102 -12.24 -0.19 5.39
CA PHE A 102 -11.80 -0.42 6.77
C PHE A 102 -11.26 -1.83 6.99
N GLY A 103 -12.10 -2.83 6.75
CA GLY A 103 -11.80 -4.23 7.02
C GLY A 103 -13.02 -5.11 6.82
N ASP A 104 -12.78 -6.41 6.66
CA ASP A 104 -13.80 -7.44 6.45
C ASP A 104 -13.43 -8.74 7.17
N GLY A 105 -14.42 -9.56 7.50
CA GLY A 105 -14.25 -10.81 8.24
C GLY A 105 -14.59 -10.70 9.73
N ASN A 106 -14.06 -11.61 10.54
CA ASN A 106 -14.44 -11.75 11.94
C ASN A 106 -13.65 -10.79 12.85
N PRO A 107 -14.29 -9.84 13.56
CA PRO A 107 -13.61 -8.90 14.46
C PRO A 107 -13.03 -9.55 15.73
N LYS A 108 -13.26 -10.86 15.93
CA LYS A 108 -12.66 -11.69 16.98
C LYS A 108 -11.76 -12.79 16.39
N ALA A 109 -11.25 -12.59 15.18
CA ALA A 109 -10.40 -13.57 14.52
C ALA A 109 -9.04 -13.68 15.21
N ASN A 110 -8.54 -14.92 15.34
CA ASN A 110 -7.18 -15.17 15.81
C ASN A 110 -6.11 -14.89 14.74
N ILE A 111 -6.53 -14.56 13.52
CA ILE A 111 -5.67 -14.34 12.35
C ILE A 111 -6.10 -13.04 11.68
N VAL A 112 -5.16 -12.11 11.55
CA VAL A 112 -5.36 -10.86 10.80
C VAL A 112 -4.44 -10.86 9.59
N LEU A 113 -4.94 -10.41 8.44
CA LEU A 113 -4.14 -10.16 7.24
C LEU A 113 -4.15 -8.67 6.89
N LEU A 114 -2.95 -8.10 6.68
CA LEU A 114 -2.78 -6.69 6.34
C LEU A 114 -2.08 -6.52 4.99
N GLY A 115 -2.76 -5.89 4.04
CA GLY A 115 -2.19 -5.46 2.76
C GLY A 115 -1.64 -4.03 2.77
N GLU A 116 -1.18 -3.57 1.60
CA GLU A 116 -0.61 -2.24 1.44
C GLU A 116 -1.69 -1.17 1.44
N SER A 117 -2.55 -1.18 0.42
CA SER A 117 -3.59 -0.17 0.20
C SER A 117 -4.77 -0.73 -0.61
N PRO A 118 -5.95 -0.10 -0.56
CA PRO A 118 -7.10 -0.52 -1.34
C PRO A 118 -6.90 -0.28 -2.84
N GLY A 119 -7.37 -1.23 -3.66
CA GLY A 119 -7.46 -1.11 -5.11
C GLY A 119 -8.73 -0.40 -5.59
N ALA A 120 -8.97 -0.42 -6.90
CA ALA A 120 -10.10 0.28 -7.51
C ALA A 120 -11.45 -0.35 -7.17
N GLU A 121 -11.51 -1.68 -7.19
CA GLU A 121 -12.69 -2.46 -6.86
C GLU A 121 -13.02 -2.36 -5.36
N GLU A 122 -11.98 -2.35 -4.51
CA GLU A 122 -12.10 -2.14 -3.07
C GLU A 122 -12.65 -0.73 -2.77
N ASP A 123 -12.08 0.31 -3.39
CA ASP A 123 -12.57 1.68 -3.23
C ASP A 123 -14.02 1.85 -3.70
N ARG A 124 -14.44 1.13 -4.74
CA ARG A 124 -15.83 1.18 -5.22
C ARG A 124 -16.80 0.46 -4.27
N SER A 125 -16.40 -0.66 -3.70
CA SER A 125 -17.26 -1.51 -2.87
C SER A 125 -17.21 -1.18 -1.36
N GLY A 126 -16.16 -0.51 -0.90
CA GLY A 126 -15.88 -0.31 0.52
C GLY A 126 -15.37 -1.55 1.25
N LEU A 127 -15.08 -2.65 0.52
CA LEU A 127 -14.64 -3.93 1.09
C LEU A 127 -13.21 -4.25 0.65
N PRO A 128 -12.33 -4.75 1.55
CA PRO A 128 -10.96 -5.10 1.19
C PRO A 128 -10.90 -6.40 0.40
N PHE A 129 -9.91 -6.49 -0.48
CA PHE A 129 -9.59 -7.69 -1.27
C PHE A 129 -10.81 -8.25 -2.04
N VAL A 130 -11.54 -7.43 -2.78
CA VAL A 130 -12.65 -7.90 -3.64
C VAL A 130 -12.24 -8.06 -5.10
N GLY A 131 -11.12 -7.45 -5.51
CA GLY A 131 -10.59 -7.55 -6.86
C GLY A 131 -9.93 -8.92 -7.19
N PRO A 132 -9.25 -9.02 -8.34
CA PRO A 132 -8.58 -10.25 -8.76
C PRO A 132 -7.56 -10.78 -7.75
N GLY A 133 -6.78 -9.91 -7.11
CA GLY A 133 -5.85 -10.29 -6.04
C GLY A 133 -6.58 -10.85 -4.83
N GLY A 134 -7.73 -10.30 -4.49
CA GLY A 134 -8.58 -10.80 -3.42
C GLY A 134 -9.16 -12.19 -3.68
N GLN A 135 -9.59 -12.45 -4.91
CA GLN A 135 -10.02 -13.80 -5.32
C GLN A 135 -8.88 -14.83 -5.25
N LEU A 136 -7.64 -14.40 -5.54
CA LEU A 136 -6.47 -15.26 -5.34
C LEU A 136 -6.20 -15.47 -3.85
N LEU A 137 -6.33 -14.44 -3.02
CA LEU A 137 -6.21 -14.54 -1.57
C LEU A 137 -7.21 -15.53 -0.98
N ASP A 138 -8.46 -15.52 -1.43
CA ASP A 138 -9.48 -16.47 -1.00
C ASP A 138 -9.08 -17.92 -1.31
N LYS A 139 -8.52 -18.17 -2.51
CA LYS A 139 -7.99 -19.49 -2.88
C LYS A 139 -6.78 -19.89 -2.03
N MET A 140 -5.91 -18.93 -1.69
CA MET A 140 -4.77 -19.15 -0.82
C MET A 140 -5.21 -19.53 0.60
N LEU A 141 -6.19 -18.82 1.17
CA LEU A 141 -6.76 -19.12 2.48
C LEU A 141 -7.43 -20.50 2.49
N ALA A 142 -8.26 -20.79 1.48
CA ALA A 142 -8.93 -22.09 1.35
C ALA A 142 -7.95 -23.26 1.32
N SER A 143 -6.79 -23.09 0.67
CA SER A 143 -5.76 -24.13 0.58
C SER A 143 -5.11 -24.51 1.93
N ILE A 144 -5.27 -23.68 2.95
CA ILE A 144 -4.78 -23.91 4.32
C ILE A 144 -5.89 -24.11 5.35
N GLY A 145 -7.15 -24.30 4.90
CA GLY A 145 -8.29 -24.55 5.79
C GLY A 145 -8.93 -23.30 6.40
N LEU A 146 -8.60 -22.12 5.84
CA LEU A 146 -9.15 -20.83 6.26
C LEU A 146 -10.17 -20.30 5.26
N ASP A 147 -11.07 -19.45 5.76
CA ASP A 147 -12.00 -18.64 4.98
C ASP A 147 -12.09 -17.24 5.58
N ARG A 148 -12.88 -16.35 4.96
CA ARG A 148 -13.10 -14.97 5.46
C ARG A 148 -13.80 -14.90 6.82
N ASN A 149 -14.49 -15.95 7.27
CA ASN A 149 -15.16 -15.98 8.57
C ASN A 149 -14.19 -16.32 9.71
N LYS A 150 -13.07 -16.98 9.40
CA LYS A 150 -12.01 -17.30 10.37
C LYS A 150 -10.93 -16.23 10.51
N VAL A 151 -10.87 -15.28 9.58
CA VAL A 151 -9.83 -14.25 9.54
C VAL A 151 -10.42 -12.83 9.57
N PHE A 152 -9.58 -11.84 9.82
CA PHE A 152 -9.91 -10.44 9.57
C PHE A 152 -8.94 -9.87 8.53
N LEU A 153 -9.47 -9.20 7.51
CA LEU A 153 -8.73 -8.62 6.39
C LEU A 153 -8.76 -7.10 6.49
N SER A 154 -7.61 -6.44 6.37
CA SER A 154 -7.51 -4.98 6.27
C SER A 154 -6.23 -4.56 5.54
N ASN A 155 -5.93 -3.27 5.49
CA ASN A 155 -4.76 -2.69 4.84
C ASN A 155 -4.05 -1.72 5.79
N THR A 156 -2.78 -1.41 5.50
CA THR A 156 -2.01 -0.42 6.27
C THR A 156 -2.47 1.02 6.05
N VAL A 157 -3.19 1.28 4.95
CA VAL A 157 -3.97 2.51 4.74
C VAL A 157 -5.41 2.15 4.35
N PHE A 158 -6.38 2.96 4.77
CA PHE A 158 -7.82 2.64 4.59
C PHE A 158 -8.47 3.28 3.36
N TRP A 159 -7.74 4.10 2.62
CA TRP A 159 -8.24 4.82 1.44
C TRP A 159 -7.31 4.58 0.26
N ARG A 160 -7.89 4.53 -0.94
CA ARG A 160 -7.15 4.31 -2.18
C ARG A 160 -6.26 5.52 -2.53
N PRO A 161 -4.94 5.31 -2.76
CA PRO A 161 -4.07 6.35 -3.30
C PRO A 161 -4.43 6.72 -4.76
N PRO A 162 -4.32 8.01 -5.14
CA PRO A 162 -4.51 8.44 -6.52
C PRO A 162 -3.59 7.70 -7.49
N GLY A 163 -4.15 7.20 -8.59
CA GLY A 163 -3.38 6.46 -9.60
C GLY A 163 -2.85 5.11 -9.14
N SER A 164 -3.35 4.56 -8.03
CA SER A 164 -2.90 3.27 -7.46
C SER A 164 -1.39 3.23 -7.19
N ARG A 165 -0.80 4.39 -6.87
CA ARG A 165 0.59 4.47 -6.40
C ARG A 165 0.74 3.87 -5.01
N THR A 166 1.97 3.54 -4.63
CA THR A 166 2.29 3.23 -3.23
C THR A 166 2.01 4.44 -2.33
N PRO A 167 1.38 4.23 -1.15
CA PRO A 167 1.18 5.29 -0.17
C PRO A 167 2.50 5.95 0.25
N THR A 168 2.46 7.25 0.50
CA THR A 168 3.62 7.98 1.03
C THR A 168 3.84 7.61 2.50
N ALA A 169 5.06 7.84 3.00
CA ALA A 169 5.38 7.60 4.42
C ALA A 169 4.48 8.42 5.37
N GLN A 170 4.07 9.62 4.96
CA GLN A 170 3.17 10.47 5.73
C GLN A 170 1.75 9.88 5.77
N GLU A 171 1.21 9.46 4.62
CA GLU A 171 -0.13 8.85 4.54
C GLU A 171 -0.21 7.56 5.36
N THR A 172 0.82 6.71 5.27
CA THR A 172 0.91 5.50 6.09
C THR A 172 1.08 5.85 7.55
N GLY A 173 1.96 6.78 7.89
CA GLY A 173 2.22 7.19 9.28
C GLY A 173 0.96 7.68 10.01
N ILE A 174 0.06 8.38 9.31
CA ILE A 174 -1.24 8.81 9.86
C ILE A 174 -2.18 7.62 10.10
N CYS A 175 -2.11 6.58 9.27
CA CYS A 175 -2.98 5.40 9.39
C CYS A 175 -2.47 4.37 10.42
N ILE A 176 -1.15 4.30 10.67
CA ILE A 176 -0.55 3.32 11.58
C ILE A 176 -1.21 3.31 12.98
N PRO A 177 -1.46 4.44 13.65
CA PRO A 177 -2.11 4.41 14.97
C PRO A 177 -3.48 3.71 14.98
N PHE A 178 -4.24 3.83 13.89
CA PHE A 178 -5.52 3.16 13.74
C PHE A 178 -5.35 1.67 13.44
N VAL A 179 -4.32 1.29 12.66
CA VAL A 179 -3.98 -0.12 12.40
C VAL A 179 -3.51 -0.81 13.68
N GLU A 180 -2.66 -0.14 14.46
CA GLU A 180 -2.23 -0.62 15.78
C GLU A 180 -3.43 -0.78 16.71
N ARG A 181 -4.31 0.23 16.78
CA ARG A 181 -5.53 0.11 17.57
C ARG A 181 -6.43 -1.03 17.12
N LEU A 182 -6.56 -1.24 15.81
CA LEU A 182 -7.33 -2.36 15.26
C LEU A 182 -6.76 -3.70 15.72
N LEU A 183 -5.44 -3.87 15.68
CA LEU A 183 -4.76 -5.08 16.16
C LEU A 183 -4.93 -5.25 17.67
N GLU A 184 -4.89 -4.16 18.46
CA GLU A 184 -5.13 -4.19 19.90
C GLU A 184 -6.56 -4.58 20.27
N LEU A 185 -7.54 -4.15 19.46
CA LEU A 185 -8.95 -4.46 19.67
C LEU A 185 -9.31 -5.90 19.28
N ILE A 186 -8.66 -6.44 18.24
CA ILE A 186 -8.85 -7.82 17.78
C ILE A 186 -8.01 -8.80 18.62
N ASP A 187 -6.81 -8.39 19.05
CA ASP A 187 -5.83 -9.17 19.81
C ASP A 187 -5.51 -10.56 19.17
N PRO A 188 -5.10 -10.60 17.89
CA PRO A 188 -4.91 -11.86 17.16
C PRO A 188 -3.66 -12.61 17.60
N GLU A 189 -3.61 -13.91 17.33
CA GLU A 189 -2.40 -14.71 17.55
C GLU A 189 -1.42 -14.62 16.38
N ILE A 190 -1.94 -14.51 15.16
CA ILE A 190 -1.16 -14.45 13.92
C ILE A 190 -1.48 -13.21 13.12
N LEU A 191 -0.42 -12.55 12.64
CA LEU A 191 -0.48 -11.45 11.67
C LEU A 191 0.21 -11.87 10.37
N ILE A 192 -0.53 -11.91 9.26
CA ILE A 192 0.02 -12.18 7.93
C ILE A 192 0.09 -10.87 7.17
N ILE A 193 1.31 -10.44 6.86
CA ILE A 193 1.57 -9.20 6.16
C ILE A 193 1.75 -9.49 4.67
N LEU A 194 0.91 -8.87 3.84
CA LEU A 194 0.89 -9.09 2.40
C LEU A 194 1.76 -8.02 1.72
N GLY A 195 2.93 -8.42 1.25
CA GLY A 195 3.82 -7.55 0.47
C GLY A 195 4.80 -6.71 1.30
N GLY A 196 5.65 -5.98 0.57
CA GLY A 196 6.83 -5.31 1.13
C GLY A 196 6.53 -3.96 1.75
N ALA A 197 5.64 -3.17 1.16
CA ALA A 197 5.27 -1.88 1.73
C ALA A 197 4.56 -2.06 3.07
N ALA A 198 3.63 -3.00 3.17
CA ALA A 198 2.98 -3.33 4.43
C ALA A 198 3.99 -3.82 5.49
N ALA A 199 4.94 -4.67 5.11
CA ALA A 199 6.00 -5.14 6.01
C ALA A 199 6.95 -4.02 6.45
N LYS A 200 7.26 -3.06 5.57
CA LYS A 200 8.06 -1.89 5.89
C LYS A 200 7.35 -1.01 6.93
N SER A 201 6.06 -0.79 6.76
CA SER A 201 5.26 0.07 7.64
C SER A 201 5.06 -0.55 9.02
N LEU A 202 4.84 -1.87 9.11
CA LEU A 202 4.54 -2.54 10.38
C LEU A 202 5.79 -3.06 11.11
N LEU A 203 6.74 -3.66 10.40
CA LEU A 203 7.91 -4.31 11.04
C LEU A 203 9.16 -3.43 11.05
N ALA A 204 9.07 -2.21 10.50
CA ALA A 204 10.22 -1.33 10.25
C ALA A 204 11.37 -2.02 9.48
N LYS A 205 11.04 -2.99 8.62
CA LYS A 205 12.01 -3.73 7.81
C LYS A 205 12.06 -3.17 6.38
N THR A 206 13.25 -2.77 5.93
CA THR A 206 13.46 -2.23 4.59
C THR A 206 13.96 -3.26 3.56
N ALA A 207 14.17 -4.51 3.99
CA ALA A 207 14.60 -5.58 3.08
C ALA A 207 13.48 -5.97 2.10
N ALA A 208 13.88 -6.46 0.91
CA ALA A 208 12.93 -6.95 -0.08
C ALA A 208 12.10 -8.13 0.46
N VAL A 209 10.85 -8.26 -0.01
CA VAL A 209 9.90 -9.32 0.40
C VAL A 209 10.51 -10.72 0.28
N SER A 210 11.31 -10.95 -0.77
CA SER A 210 12.02 -12.21 -0.99
C SER A 210 12.92 -12.64 0.17
N ARG A 211 13.44 -11.68 0.97
CA ARG A 211 14.28 -11.93 2.15
C ARG A 211 13.51 -11.99 3.46
N LEU A 212 12.31 -11.40 3.49
CA LEU A 212 11.45 -11.33 4.68
C LEU A 212 10.52 -12.55 4.82
N ARG A 213 10.07 -13.08 3.68
CA ARG A 213 9.18 -14.24 3.63
C ARG A 213 9.78 -15.52 4.23
N GLY A 214 8.90 -16.45 4.60
CA GLY A 214 9.31 -17.76 5.15
C GLY A 214 9.96 -17.67 6.53
N LYS A 215 9.72 -16.58 7.26
CA LYS A 215 10.23 -16.34 8.61
C LYS A 215 9.09 -15.90 9.52
N TRP A 216 9.24 -16.19 10.80
CA TRP A 216 8.39 -15.67 11.85
C TRP A 216 9.07 -14.46 12.52
N TYR A 217 8.26 -13.45 12.76
CA TYR A 217 8.60 -12.22 13.46
C TYR A 217 7.69 -12.08 14.67
N THR A 218 8.11 -11.24 15.60
CA THR A 218 7.27 -10.84 16.72
C THR A 218 6.83 -9.40 16.49
N TYR A 219 5.53 -9.15 16.59
CA TYR A 219 4.95 -7.81 16.54
C TYR A 219 4.22 -7.53 17.85
N SER A 220 4.41 -6.35 18.42
CA SER A 220 3.82 -5.98 19.71
C SER A 220 3.60 -4.48 19.77
N THR A 221 2.52 -4.08 20.41
CA THR A 221 2.21 -2.71 20.80
C THR A 221 1.99 -2.68 22.31
N PRO A 222 1.99 -1.51 22.97
CA PRO A 222 1.84 -1.42 24.42
C PRO A 222 0.52 -1.95 24.99
N MET A 223 -0.57 -1.97 24.19
CA MET A 223 -1.90 -2.40 24.67
C MET A 223 -2.26 -3.83 24.26
N LEU A 224 -1.41 -4.50 23.48
CA LEU A 224 -1.62 -5.92 23.16
C LEU A 224 -1.43 -6.78 24.41
N SER A 225 -2.28 -7.79 24.58
CA SER A 225 -2.20 -8.69 25.74
C SER A 225 -0.96 -9.59 25.67
N ARG A 226 -0.53 -9.90 24.45
CA ARG A 226 0.63 -10.74 24.13
C ARG A 226 1.25 -10.33 22.80
N PRO A 227 2.55 -10.63 22.57
CA PRO A 227 3.16 -10.42 21.27
C PRO A 227 2.55 -11.32 20.19
N ILE A 228 2.24 -10.75 19.04
CA ILE A 228 1.65 -11.42 17.88
C ILE A 228 2.75 -12.10 17.06
N GLN A 229 2.48 -13.31 16.56
CA GLN A 229 3.36 -14.00 15.62
C GLN A 229 3.09 -13.46 14.20
N ALA A 230 4.03 -12.69 13.66
CA ALA A 230 3.91 -12.08 12.35
C ALA A 230 4.69 -12.84 11.29
N THR A 231 4.18 -12.93 10.07
CA THR A 231 4.92 -13.43 8.91
C THR A 231 4.63 -12.59 7.67
N VAL A 232 5.52 -12.61 6.70
CA VAL A 232 5.41 -11.85 5.45
C VAL A 232 5.25 -12.81 4.30
N VAL A 233 4.28 -12.54 3.42
CA VAL A 233 4.10 -13.26 2.16
C VAL A 233 4.08 -12.27 0.99
N PHE A 234 4.18 -12.77 -0.23
CA PHE A 234 3.99 -11.93 -1.40
C PHE A 234 2.55 -11.41 -1.48
N HIS A 235 2.38 -10.17 -1.95
CA HIS A 235 1.05 -9.62 -2.17
C HIS A 235 0.32 -10.41 -3.27
N PRO A 236 -0.98 -10.72 -3.14
CA PRO A 236 -1.72 -11.46 -4.16
C PRO A 236 -1.65 -10.83 -5.56
N ASP A 237 -1.76 -9.50 -5.68
CA ASP A 237 -1.63 -8.82 -6.98
C ASP A 237 -0.26 -9.01 -7.62
N TYR A 238 0.80 -9.06 -6.81
CA TYR A 238 2.15 -9.36 -7.30
C TYR A 238 2.25 -10.78 -7.85
N LEU A 239 1.52 -11.74 -7.27
CA LEU A 239 1.49 -13.12 -7.74
C LEU A 239 0.68 -13.31 -9.04
N LEU A 240 -0.24 -12.39 -9.34
CA LEU A 240 -0.95 -12.38 -10.61
C LEU A 240 -0.03 -11.96 -11.75
N SER A 241 0.78 -10.92 -11.55
CA SER A 241 1.76 -10.45 -12.55
C SER A 241 3.04 -11.30 -12.58
N SER A 242 3.41 -11.93 -11.47
CA SER A 242 4.61 -12.75 -11.35
C SER A 242 4.32 -14.18 -10.85
N PRO A 243 3.70 -15.05 -11.68
CA PRO A 243 3.28 -16.40 -11.27
C PRO A 243 4.40 -17.30 -10.76
N VAL A 244 5.66 -17.06 -11.15
CA VAL A 244 6.83 -17.81 -10.70
C VAL A 244 6.95 -17.85 -9.16
N HIS A 245 6.50 -16.79 -8.49
CA HIS A 245 6.55 -16.67 -7.04
C HIS A 245 5.38 -17.35 -6.31
N LYS A 246 4.43 -17.95 -7.03
CA LYS A 246 3.37 -18.77 -6.42
C LYS A 246 3.94 -20.00 -5.73
N ARG A 247 4.98 -20.63 -6.29
CA ARG A 247 5.68 -21.75 -5.64
C ARG A 247 6.27 -21.35 -4.30
N ASN A 248 6.91 -20.18 -4.24
CA ASN A 248 7.42 -19.68 -2.98
C ASN A 248 6.26 -19.44 -2.02
N THR A 249 5.19 -18.75 -2.44
CA THR A 249 4.06 -18.41 -1.57
C THR A 249 3.38 -19.66 -1.02
N TRP A 250 3.30 -20.72 -1.81
CA TRP A 250 2.82 -22.02 -1.34
C TRP A 250 3.63 -22.56 -0.16
N GLN A 251 4.95 -22.41 -0.15
CA GLN A 251 5.79 -22.81 1.00
C GLN A 251 5.46 -21.98 2.25
N ASP A 252 5.20 -20.68 2.10
CA ASP A 252 4.80 -19.84 3.24
C ASP A 252 3.43 -20.28 3.78
N LEU A 253 2.48 -20.58 2.89
CA LEU A 253 1.15 -21.08 3.28
C LEU A 253 1.25 -22.40 4.04
N LEU A 254 2.11 -23.32 3.59
CA LEU A 254 2.37 -24.56 4.32
C LEU A 254 2.96 -24.29 5.72
N MET A 255 3.92 -23.37 5.84
CA MET A 255 4.49 -22.95 7.12
C MET A 255 3.42 -22.35 8.05
N ILE A 256 2.54 -21.50 7.51
CA ILE A 256 1.41 -20.92 8.24
C ILE A 256 0.47 -22.03 8.71
N ARG A 257 0.12 -22.98 7.84
CA ARG A 257 -0.75 -24.11 8.18
C ARG A 257 -0.19 -24.98 9.30
N GLU A 258 1.10 -25.28 9.29
CA GLU A 258 1.75 -26.01 10.37
C GLU A 258 1.77 -25.22 11.68
N LYS A 259 1.99 -23.89 11.61
CA LYS A 259 1.85 -23.02 12.78
C LYS A 259 0.43 -23.05 13.34
N LEU A 260 -0.60 -22.94 12.49
CA LEU A 260 -2.01 -23.00 12.90
C LEU A 260 -2.35 -24.31 13.62
N LYS A 261 -1.84 -25.44 13.13
CA LYS A 261 -2.00 -26.74 13.81
C LYS A 261 -1.34 -26.74 15.18
N SER A 262 -0.12 -26.19 15.29
CA SER A 262 0.63 -26.18 16.55
C SER A 262 -0.03 -25.37 17.68
N ILE A 263 -0.87 -24.39 17.33
CA ILE A 263 -1.61 -23.53 18.27
C ILE A 263 -3.10 -23.86 18.35
N GLY A 264 -3.57 -24.89 17.64
CA GLY A 264 -4.96 -25.36 17.71
C GLY A 264 -5.99 -24.47 16.97
N LEU A 265 -5.58 -23.73 15.93
CA LEU A 265 -6.43 -22.81 15.17
C LEU A 265 -6.90 -23.32 13.79
N ASN A 266 -6.69 -24.61 13.49
CA ASN A 266 -7.02 -25.21 12.19
C ASN A 266 -8.34 -25.99 12.25
#